data_AF-Q6W689-F1
#
_entry.id   AF-Q6W689-F1
#
_cell.length_a   1.000
_cell.length_b   1.000
_cell.length_c   1.000
_cell.angle_alpha   90.00
_cell.angle_beta   90.00
_cell.angle_gamma   90.00
#
_symmetry.space_group_name_H-M   'P 1'
#
loop_
_entity.id
_entity.type
_entity.pdbx_description
1 polymer ?
#
loop_
_entity_poly.entity_id
_entity_poly.type
_entity_poly.pdbx_seq_one_letter_code
_entity_poly.pdbx_strand_id
1 'polypeptide(L)'
;QANKAAIKAMLVNRVGDFGLALGIMGRFTIFQTVDFSTLFACVSAFSEPYHYLIFCNMKFHAITVICILLFIGAVGKSAQIGLHTWLPDAMEG
;
A
#
# COMPACT_ATOMS: atom_id res chain seq x y z
N GLN A 1 4.11 -23.39 19.76
CA GLN A 1 4.91 -22.44 18.94
C GLN A 1 4.08 -21.91 17.78
N ALA A 2 3.26 -22.74 17.13
CA ALA A 2 2.27 -22.35 16.12
C ALA A 2 1.43 -21.09 16.42
N ASN A 3 0.85 -20.92 17.62
CA ASN A 3 0.09 -19.70 17.93
C ASN A 3 0.92 -18.41 17.90
N LYS A 4 2.21 -18.48 18.28
CA LYS A 4 3.10 -17.31 18.23
C LYS A 4 3.46 -16.94 16.78
N ALA A 5 3.69 -17.96 15.95
CA ALA A 5 3.89 -17.81 14.51
C ALA A 5 2.66 -17.18 13.81
N ALA A 6 1.46 -17.68 14.12
CA ALA A 6 0.20 -17.16 13.57
C ALA A 6 -0.04 -15.69 13.93
N ILE A 7 0.23 -15.29 15.18
CA ILE A 7 0.09 -13.88 15.60
C ILE A 7 1.10 -13.00 14.86
N LYS A 8 2.33 -13.46 14.68
CA LYS A 8 3.38 -12.73 13.95
C LYS A 8 3.03 -12.54 12.47
N ALA A 9 2.54 -13.59 11.81
CA ALA A 9 2.03 -13.53 10.44
C ALA A 9 0.86 -12.54 10.30
N MET A 10 -0.07 -12.55 11.25
CA MET A 10 -1.20 -11.61 11.26
C MET A 10 -0.73 -10.15 11.41
N LEU A 11 0.20 -9.89 12.34
CA LEU A 11 0.78 -8.56 12.56
C LEU A 11 1.48 -8.01 11.30
N VAL A 12 2.31 -8.84 10.66
CA VAL A 12 3.01 -8.46 9.42
C VAL A 12 2.03 -8.16 8.29
N ASN A 13 1.02 -9.01 8.10
CA ASN A 13 -0.04 -8.78 7.12
C ASN A 13 -0.83 -7.49 7.41
N ARG A 14 -1.03 -7.14 8.68
CA ARG A 14 -1.76 -5.95 9.09
C ARG A 14 -1.03 -4.65 8.73
N VAL A 15 0.30 -4.66 8.75
CA VAL A 15 1.12 -3.51 8.29
C VAL A 15 0.95 -3.30 6.79
N GLY A 16 0.93 -4.38 6.01
CA GLY A 16 0.61 -4.32 4.58
C GLY A 16 -0.81 -3.80 4.33
N ASP A 17 -1.80 -4.33 5.06
CA ASP A 17 -3.20 -3.90 4.95
C ASP A 17 -3.38 -2.41 5.24
N PHE A 18 -2.58 -1.84 6.16
CA PHE A 18 -2.59 -0.41 6.44
C PHE A 18 -2.09 0.43 5.25
N GLY A 19 -1.00 0.01 4.60
CA GLY A 19 -0.51 0.65 3.38
C GLY A 19 -1.53 0.58 2.23
N LEU A 20 -2.16 -0.58 2.06
CA LEU A 20 -3.22 -0.76 1.06
C LEU A 20 -4.43 0.15 1.34
N ALA A 21 -4.90 0.21 2.58
CA ALA A 21 -6.03 1.04 2.98
C ALA A 21 -5.75 2.53 2.75
N LEU A 22 -4.56 3.02 3.12
CA LEU A 22 -4.15 4.40 2.86
C LEU A 22 -4.02 4.69 1.36
N GLY A 23 -3.50 3.74 0.57
CA GLY A 23 -3.41 3.89 -0.88
C GLY A 23 -4.78 3.98 -1.55
N ILE A 24 -5.75 3.16 -1.14
CA ILE A 24 -7.13 3.23 -1.63
C ILE A 24 -7.80 4.53 -1.19
N MET A 25 -7.60 4.96 0.06
CA MET A 25 -8.18 6.19 0.59
C MET A 25 -7.61 7.42 -0.13
N GLY A 26 -6.29 7.52 -0.31
CA GLY A 26 -5.64 8.63 -1.01
C GLY A 26 -6.00 8.70 -2.50
N ARG A 27 -6.24 7.54 -3.12
CA ARG A 27 -6.79 7.48 -4.47
C ARG A 27 -8.23 8.00 -4.51
N PHE A 28 -9.06 7.55 -3.58
CA PHE A 28 -10.47 7.94 -3.52
C PHE A 28 -10.64 9.44 -3.27
N THR A 29 -9.80 10.06 -2.44
CA THR A 29 -9.87 11.51 -2.21
C THR A 29 -9.60 12.33 -3.46
N ILE A 30 -8.68 11.89 -4.33
CA ILE A 30 -8.30 12.61 -5.56
C ILE A 30 -9.24 12.27 -6.72
N PHE A 31 -9.44 10.98 -6.99
CA PHE A 31 -10.13 10.52 -8.20
C PHE A 31 -11.62 10.26 -7.98
N GLN A 32 -12.09 10.20 -6.72
CA GLN A 32 -13.48 9.89 -6.34
C GLN A 32 -14.00 8.54 -6.91
N THR A 33 -13.08 7.66 -7.31
CA THR A 33 -13.37 6.32 -7.85
C THR A 33 -12.40 5.30 -7.27
N VAL A 34 -12.88 4.07 -7.14
CA VAL A 34 -12.06 2.89 -6.80
C VAL A 34 -11.83 1.98 -8.01
N ASP A 35 -12.53 2.22 -9.12
CA ASP A 35 -12.39 1.42 -10.32
C ASP A 35 -11.11 1.78 -11.08
N PHE A 36 -10.35 0.76 -11.47
CA PHE A 36 -9.06 0.96 -12.14
C PHE A 36 -9.21 1.48 -13.56
N SER A 37 -10.28 1.11 -14.29
CA SER A 37 -10.46 1.52 -15.69
C SER A 37 -10.70 3.03 -15.80
N THR A 38 -11.60 3.55 -14.95
CA THR A 38 -11.84 5.00 -14.82
C THR A 38 -10.60 5.73 -14.33
N LEU A 39 -9.84 5.13 -13.41
CA LEU A 39 -8.63 5.74 -12.88
C LEU A 39 -7.52 5.91 -13.92
N PHE A 40 -7.25 4.89 -14.74
CA PHE A 40 -6.23 4.99 -15.79
C PHE A 40 -6.58 6.04 -16.85
N ALA A 41 -7.87 6.23 -17.13
CA ALA A 41 -8.34 7.29 -18.02
C ALA A 41 -8.16 8.69 -17.39
N CYS A 42 -8.38 8.84 -16.08
CA CYS A 42 -8.25 10.11 -15.37
C CYS A 42 -6.79 10.46 -15.02
N VAL A 43 -5.91 9.48 -14.80
CA VAL A 43 -4.51 9.71 -14.37
C VAL A 43 -3.75 10.66 -15.29
N SER A 44 -3.98 10.58 -16.61
CA SER A 44 -3.34 11.48 -17.58
C SER A 44 -3.76 12.95 -17.39
N ALA A 45 -5.02 13.19 -17.04
CA ALA A 45 -5.56 14.53 -16.77
C ALA A 45 -5.10 15.10 -15.41
N PHE A 46 -4.88 14.24 -14.41
CA PHE A 46 -4.40 14.62 -13.09
C PHE A 46 -2.87 14.58 -12.95
N SER A 47 -2.14 14.31 -14.04
CA SER A 47 -0.67 14.36 -14.09
C SER A 47 -0.11 15.78 -14.11
N GLU A 48 -0.96 16.80 -14.22
CA GLU A 48 -0.60 18.22 -14.15
C GLU A 48 0.05 18.58 -12.78
N PRO A 49 0.99 19.56 -12.74
CA PRO A 49 2.00 19.72 -11.67
C PRO A 49 1.48 20.22 -10.32
N TYR A 50 0.16 20.27 -10.11
CA TYR A 50 -0.48 20.97 -8.99
C TYR A 50 -0.90 20.04 -7.84
N HIS A 51 -0.66 18.74 -7.91
CA HIS A 51 -1.05 17.80 -6.85
C HIS A 51 0.17 17.25 -6.11
N TYR A 52 0.66 18.05 -5.16
CA TYR A 52 1.72 17.68 -4.24
C TYR A 52 1.16 17.38 -2.84
N LEU A 53 1.65 16.30 -2.22
CA LEU A 53 1.52 16.05 -0.80
C LEU A 53 2.79 16.58 -0.11
N ILE A 54 2.62 17.39 0.94
CA ILE A 54 3.74 17.83 1.77
C ILE A 54 3.91 16.81 2.88
N PHE A 55 5.03 16.07 2.86
CA PHE A 55 5.41 15.14 3.91
C PHE A 55 6.82 15.48 4.39
N CYS A 56 7.00 15.69 5.70
CA CYS A 56 8.29 16.11 6.29
C CYS A 56 8.91 17.33 5.59
N ASN A 57 8.11 18.34 5.24
CA ASN A 57 8.54 19.55 4.53
C ASN A 57 9.11 19.32 3.11
N MET A 58 8.95 18.10 2.58
CA MET A 58 9.26 17.75 1.20
C MET A 58 7.96 17.62 0.39
N LYS A 59 7.98 18.11 -0.85
CA LYS A 59 6.86 17.97 -1.79
C LYS A 59 7.00 16.67 -2.56
N PHE A 60 6.04 15.76 -2.40
CA PHE A 60 5.95 14.54 -3.20
C PHE A 60 4.75 14.61 -4.13
N HIS A 61 4.89 14.08 -5.34
CA HIS A 61 3.75 13.92 -6.24
C HIS A 61 2.72 12.98 -5.61
N ALA A 62 1.47 13.41 -5.51
CA ALA A 62 0.43 12.67 -4.82
C ALA A 62 0.22 11.27 -5.44
N ILE A 63 0.31 11.18 -6.78
CA ILE A 63 0.23 9.91 -7.53
C ILE A 63 1.36 8.96 -7.11
N THR A 64 2.60 9.45 -7.03
CA THR A 64 3.75 8.64 -6.61
C THR A 64 3.57 8.09 -5.19
N VAL A 65 3.07 8.92 -4.26
CA VAL A 65 2.79 8.48 -2.88
C VAL A 65 1.71 7.39 -2.86
N ILE A 66 0.62 7.57 -3.61
CA ILE A 66 -0.45 6.57 -3.72
C ILE A 66 0.09 5.26 -4.29
N CYS A 67 0.90 5.31 -5.35
CA CYS A 67 1.54 4.13 -5.93
C CYS A 67 2.44 3.40 -4.94
N ILE A 68 3.25 4.13 -4.16
CA ILE A 68 4.11 3.53 -3.13
C ILE A 68 3.27 2.87 -2.03
N LEU A 69 2.20 3.52 -1.56
CA LEU A 69 1.32 2.96 -0.53
C LEU A 69 0.64 1.65 -0.99
N LEU A 70 0.14 1.62 -2.22
CA LEU A 70 -0.43 0.42 -2.83
C LEU A 70 0.60 -0.68 -3.01
N PHE A 71 1.83 -0.31 -3.42
CA PHE A 71 2.93 -1.24 -3.57
C PHE A 71 3.33 -1.86 -2.22
N ILE A 72 3.43 -1.07 -1.15
CA ILE A 72 3.67 -1.57 0.21
C ILE A 72 2.58 -2.57 0.62
N GLY A 73 1.31 -2.30 0.29
CA GLY A 73 0.22 -3.23 0.52
C GLY A 73 0.37 -4.57 -0.20
N ALA A 74 0.74 -4.53 -1.48
CA ALA A 74 0.98 -5.74 -2.27
C ALA A 74 2.19 -6.55 -1.77
N VAL A 75 3.28 -5.87 -1.41
CA VAL A 75 4.50 -6.48 -0.85
C VAL A 75 4.21 -7.14 0.49
N GLY A 76 3.37 -6.52 1.33
CA GLY A 76 3.00 -7.04 2.64
C GLY A 76 2.29 -8.40 2.59
N LYS A 77 1.36 -8.59 1.64
CA LYS A 77 0.67 -9.88 1.45
C LYS A 77 1.54 -10.94 0.76
N SER A 78 2.45 -10.52 -0.12
CA SER A 78 3.24 -11.43 -0.96
C SER A 78 4.53 -11.93 -0.30
N ALA A 79 4.76 -11.59 0.99
CA ALA A 79 5.95 -11.96 1.75
C ALA A 79 7.29 -11.57 1.08
N GLN A 80 7.30 -10.45 0.33
CA GLN A 80 8.49 -9.94 -0.35
C GLN A 80 9.44 -9.19 0.62
N ILE A 81 10.58 -8.69 0.10
CA ILE A 81 11.77 -8.20 0.83
C ILE A 81 11.40 -7.44 2.13
N GLY A 82 11.97 -7.89 3.25
CA GLY A 82 11.72 -7.37 4.61
C GLY A 82 10.58 -8.08 5.38
N LEU A 83 9.58 -8.63 4.70
CA LEU A 83 8.42 -9.28 5.30
C LEU A 83 8.37 -10.79 5.05
N HIS A 84 9.46 -11.41 4.58
CA HIS A 84 9.56 -12.87 4.43
C HIS A 84 9.63 -13.63 5.78
N THR A 85 9.84 -12.92 6.89
CA THR A 85 10.18 -13.52 8.20
C THR A 85 9.06 -14.31 8.86
N TRP A 86 7.83 -14.22 8.36
CA TRP A 86 6.69 -15.03 8.83
C TRP A 86 6.41 -16.24 7.95
N LEU A 87 6.99 -16.31 6.73
CA LEU A 87 6.76 -17.42 5.81
C LEU A 87 7.36 -18.75 6.31
N PRO A 88 8.59 -18.79 6.88
CA PRO A 88 9.11 -20.00 7.50
C PRO A 88 8.28 -20.44 8.71
N ASP A 89 7.89 -19.47 9.55
CA ASP A 89 7.08 -19.70 10.76
C ASP A 89 5.67 -20.25 10.41
N ALA A 90 5.13 -19.91 9.23
CA ALA A 90 3.84 -20.41 8.74
C ALA A 90 3.90 -21.87 8.26
N MET A 91 5.09 -22.39 7.92
CA MET A 91 5.30 -23.79 7.52
C MET A 91 5.52 -24.73 8.73
N GLU A 92 5.62 -24.20 9.95
CA GLU A 92 5.66 -24.98 11.21
C GLU A 92 4.26 -25.32 11.77
N GLY A 93 3.20 -24.93 11.06
CA GLY A 93 1.80 -25.24 11.38
C GLY A 93 1.33 -26.60 10.88
#